data_AF-A0A453FD87-F1
#
_entry.id   AF-A0A453FD87-F1
#
_cell.length_a   1.000
_cell.length_b   1.000
_cell.length_c   1.000
_cell.angle_alpha   90.00
_cell.angle_beta   90.00
_cell.angle_gamma   90.00
#
_symmetry.space_group_name_H-M   'P 1'
#
loop_
_entity.id
_entity.type
_entity.pdbx_description
1 polymer ?
#
loop_
_entity_poly.entity_id
_entity_poly.type
_entity_poly.pdbx_seq_one_letter_code
_entity_poly.pdbx_strand_id
1 'polypeptide(L)'
;PVISYTQRTWKAASGDPMHAESGYWRPRPDGSVEVVIAQSTGLTEVQTGSYDSEKKTVTLQSELIGNAAKVKQITRAFQVVDGELSYVVQMATITNSLQPHLKALLKRI
;
A
#
# COMPACT_ATOMS: atom_id res chain seq x y z
N PRO A 1 2.98 -19.27 -1.87
CA PRO A 1 3.82 -18.23 -2.54
C PRO A 1 3.69 -16.92 -1.75
N VAL A 2 4.81 -16.29 -1.38
CA VAL A 2 4.82 -15.07 -0.55
C VAL A 2 5.95 -14.15 -1.01
N ILE A 3 5.71 -12.85 -1.03
CA ILE A 3 6.72 -11.81 -1.27
C ILE A 3 6.84 -10.97 -0.01
N SER A 4 8.05 -10.81 0.53
CA SER A 4 8.31 -9.89 1.63
C SER A 4 8.28 -8.45 1.15
N TYR A 5 7.72 -7.56 1.97
CA TYR A 5 7.60 -6.14 1.68
C TYR A 5 8.13 -5.32 2.84
N THR A 6 8.94 -4.31 2.50
CA THR A 6 9.45 -3.32 3.45
C THR A 6 9.48 -1.96 2.77
N GLN A 7 9.06 -0.93 3.49
CA GLN A 7 9.01 0.44 3.03
C GLN A 7 9.50 1.36 4.16
N ARG A 8 10.27 2.39 3.79
CA ARG A 8 10.70 3.47 4.67
C ARG A 8 10.63 4.78 3.91
N THR A 9 10.15 5.84 4.55
CA THR A 9 10.21 7.22 4.05
C THR A 9 11.14 8.06 4.91
N TRP A 10 11.57 9.18 4.37
CA TRP A 10 12.36 10.19 5.06
C TRP A 10 11.99 11.58 4.55
N LYS A 11 12.33 12.62 5.33
CA LYS A 11 12.22 14.00 4.86
C LYS A 11 13.16 14.24 3.69
N ALA A 12 12.65 14.81 2.60
CA ALA A 12 13.46 15.09 1.41
C ALA A 12 14.63 16.05 1.69
N ALA A 13 14.45 17.02 2.59
CA ALA A 13 15.46 18.04 2.89
C ALA A 13 16.58 17.54 3.81
N SER A 14 16.25 16.77 4.85
CA SER A 14 17.21 16.37 5.90
C SER A 14 17.60 14.90 5.89
N GLY A 15 16.83 14.03 5.22
CA GLY A 15 17.02 12.58 5.29
C GLY A 15 16.52 11.96 6.60
N ASP A 16 15.89 12.72 7.49
CA ASP A 16 15.37 12.19 8.76
C ASP A 16 14.34 11.08 8.49
N PRO A 17 14.44 9.90 9.13
CA PRO A 17 13.46 8.83 9.00
C PRO A 17 12.05 9.29 9.41
N MET A 18 11.05 8.94 8.60
CA MET A 18 9.64 9.26 8.86
C MET A 18 8.82 7.97 9.08
N HIS A 19 7.94 7.61 8.15
CA HIS A 19 7.11 6.41 8.26
C HIS A 19 7.87 5.18 7.80
N ALA A 20 7.55 4.03 8.38
CA ALA A 20 7.99 2.74 7.89
C ALA A 20 6.84 1.74 7.99
N GLU A 21 6.78 0.81 7.04
CA GLU A 21 5.84 -0.29 7.07
C GLU A 21 6.50 -1.56 6.52
N SER A 22 6.01 -2.71 6.96
CA SER A 22 6.50 -4.01 6.47
C SER A 22 5.40 -5.05 6.50
N GLY A 23 5.53 -6.07 5.68
CA GLY A 23 4.44 -7.01 5.47
C GLY A 23 4.73 -8.07 4.43
N TYR A 24 3.66 -8.71 3.97
CA TYR A 24 3.73 -9.81 3.03
C TYR A 24 2.62 -9.73 1.99
N TRP A 25 2.99 -9.93 0.73
CA TRP A 25 2.07 -10.06 -0.39
C TRP A 25 1.89 -11.52 -0.76
N ARG A 26 0.65 -11.91 -1.04
CA ARG A 26 0.23 -13.31 -1.23
C ARG A 26 -0.62 -13.42 -2.50
N PRO A 27 -0.04 -13.28 -3.71
CA PRO A 27 -0.77 -13.44 -4.96
C PRO A 27 -1.15 -14.90 -5.20
N ARG A 28 -2.27 -15.12 -5.90
CA ARG A 28 -2.76 -16.43 -6.33
C ARG A 28 -2.87 -16.50 -7.86
N PRO A 29 -2.77 -17.71 -8.46
CA PRO A 29 -2.85 -17.87 -9.93
C PRO A 29 -4.16 -17.39 -10.57
N ASP A 30 -5.23 -17.23 -9.80
CA ASP A 30 -6.53 -16.72 -10.25
C ASP A 30 -6.58 -15.19 -10.39
N GLY A 31 -5.45 -14.50 -10.17
CA GLY A 31 -5.36 -13.04 -10.24
C GLY A 31 -5.71 -12.33 -8.93
N SER A 32 -6.12 -13.06 -7.88
CA SER A 32 -6.36 -12.46 -6.56
C SER A 32 -5.06 -12.23 -5.79
N VAL A 33 -5.07 -11.25 -4.89
CA VAL A 33 -3.96 -10.96 -4.00
C VAL A 33 -4.43 -10.51 -2.62
N GLU A 34 -3.76 -11.03 -1.59
CA GLU A 34 -3.89 -10.54 -0.22
C GLU A 34 -2.58 -9.88 0.21
N VAL A 35 -2.67 -8.81 0.99
CA VAL A 35 -1.51 -8.13 1.56
C VAL A 35 -1.77 -7.84 3.03
N VAL A 36 -0.81 -8.22 3.88
CA VAL A 36 -0.83 -7.90 5.32
C VAL A 36 0.32 -6.95 5.62
N ILE A 37 0.04 -5.84 6.30
CA ILE A 37 1.02 -4.78 6.58
C ILE A 37 0.92 -4.36 8.05
N ALA A 38 2.08 -4.18 8.69
CA ALA A 38 2.21 -3.47 9.96
C ALA A 38 2.94 -2.14 9.73
N GLN A 39 2.41 -1.05 10.28
CA GLN A 39 2.98 0.29 10.17
C GLN A 39 3.69 0.71 11.47
N SER A 40 4.71 1.55 11.35
CA SER A 40 5.43 2.14 12.51
C SER A 40 4.56 3.00 13.41
N THR A 41 3.40 3.44 12.91
CA THR A 41 2.38 4.21 13.65
C THR A 41 1.50 3.32 14.54
N GLY A 42 1.70 2.00 14.53
CA GLY A 42 0.95 1.05 15.33
C GLY A 42 -0.32 0.52 14.66
N LEU A 43 -0.58 0.83 13.39
CA LEU A 43 -1.69 0.28 12.62
C LEU A 43 -1.30 -1.05 11.95
N THR A 44 -2.29 -1.93 11.79
CA THR A 44 -2.17 -3.12 10.94
C THR A 44 -3.23 -3.10 9.86
N GLU A 45 -2.91 -3.57 8.66
CA GLU A 45 -3.84 -3.66 7.54
C GLU A 45 -3.91 -5.09 7.01
N VAL A 46 -5.13 -5.55 6.72
CA VAL A 46 -5.37 -6.68 5.81
C VAL A 46 -6.05 -6.11 4.58
N GLN A 47 -5.42 -6.28 3.42
CA GLN A 47 -5.96 -5.84 2.14
C GLN A 47 -6.18 -7.03 1.21
N THR A 48 -7.25 -6.94 0.42
CA THR A 48 -7.59 -7.88 -0.64
C THR A 48 -7.71 -7.12 -1.96
N GLY A 49 -7.56 -7.84 -3.06
CA GLY A 49 -7.79 -7.27 -4.37
C GLY A 49 -7.30 -8.17 -5.48
N SER A 50 -6.88 -7.56 -6.59
CA SER A 50 -6.47 -8.26 -7.80
C SER A 50 -5.26 -7.63 -8.44
N TYR A 51 -4.55 -8.44 -9.23
CA TYR A 51 -3.47 -7.99 -10.10
C TYR A 51 -3.76 -8.35 -11.56
N ASP A 52 -3.22 -7.54 -12.47
CA ASP A 52 -3.22 -7.80 -13.91
C ASP A 52 -1.76 -7.82 -14.37
N SER A 53 -1.27 -8.98 -14.79
CA SER A 53 0.12 -9.15 -15.19
C SER A 53 0.45 -8.51 -16.54
N GLU A 54 -0.53 -8.42 -17.44
CA GLU A 54 -0.34 -7.79 -18.75
C GLU A 54 -0.26 -6.27 -18.58
N LYS A 55 -1.20 -5.71 -17.82
CA LYS A 55 -1.21 -4.28 -17.50
C LYS A 55 -0.20 -3.91 -16.44
N LYS A 56 0.38 -4.86 -15.70
CA LYS A 56 1.28 -4.65 -14.55
C LYS A 56 0.66 -3.76 -13.46
N THR A 57 -0.61 -4.00 -13.15
CA THR A 57 -1.35 -3.30 -12.11
C THR A 57 -1.64 -4.18 -10.91
N VAL A 58 -1.82 -3.53 -9.76
CA VAL A 58 -2.44 -4.14 -8.57
C VAL A 58 -3.39 -3.14 -7.95
N THR A 59 -4.61 -3.56 -7.65
CA THR A 59 -5.59 -2.75 -6.91
C THR A 59 -5.99 -3.48 -5.64
N LEU A 60 -5.92 -2.78 -4.51
CA LEU A 60 -6.19 -3.33 -3.19
C LEU A 60 -7.18 -2.45 -2.44
N GLN A 61 -7.99 -3.09 -1.61
CA GLN A 61 -8.87 -2.47 -0.64
C GLN A 61 -8.68 -3.13 0.72
N SER A 62 -8.71 -2.32 1.79
CA SER A 62 -8.67 -2.82 3.16
C SER A 62 -9.94 -3.59 3.50
N GLU A 63 -9.77 -4.84 3.93
CA GLU A 63 -10.79 -5.63 4.63
C GLU A 63 -10.78 -5.34 6.14
N LEU A 64 -9.59 -5.10 6.68
CA LEU A 64 -9.39 -4.81 8.09
C LEU A 64 -8.31 -3.75 8.27
N ILE A 65 -8.57 -2.83 9.20
CA ILE A 65 -7.59 -1.88 9.71
C ILE A 65 -7.60 -1.99 11.23
N GLY A 66 -6.55 -2.59 11.78
CA GLY A 66 -6.36 -2.79 13.21
C GLY A 66 -5.72 -1.59 13.88
N ASN A 67 -6.12 -1.35 15.14
CA ASN A 67 -5.62 -0.26 15.98
C ASN A 67 -5.75 1.15 15.37
N ALA A 68 -6.73 1.36 14.47
CA ALA A 68 -7.02 2.67 13.90
C ALA A 68 -8.13 3.38 14.69
N ALA A 69 -7.80 4.54 15.29
CA ALA A 69 -8.79 5.35 16.00
C ALA A 69 -9.78 6.08 15.07
N LYS A 70 -9.33 6.43 13.86
CA LYS A 70 -10.10 7.29 12.93
C LYS A 70 -10.18 6.75 11.50
N VAL A 71 -9.26 5.88 11.10
CA VAL A 71 -9.19 5.38 9.71
C VAL A 71 -10.25 4.31 9.50
N LYS A 72 -11.06 4.47 8.46
CA LYS A 72 -12.14 3.52 8.11
C LYS A 72 -11.81 2.64 6.93
N GLN A 73 -11.11 3.17 5.94
CA GLN A 73 -10.81 2.47 4.70
C GLN A 73 -9.50 2.97 4.12
N ILE A 74 -8.73 2.05 3.55
CA ILE A 74 -7.54 2.34 2.77
C ILE A 74 -7.69 1.61 1.43
N THR A 75 -7.41 2.29 0.32
CA THR A 75 -7.19 1.64 -0.97
C THR A 75 -5.79 1.93 -1.45
N ARG A 76 -5.19 0.96 -2.14
CA ARG A 76 -3.86 1.10 -2.72
C ARG A 76 -3.91 0.66 -4.18
N ALA A 77 -3.47 1.52 -5.08
CA ALA A 77 -3.36 1.20 -6.50
C ALA A 77 -1.89 1.32 -6.90
N PHE A 78 -1.35 0.28 -7.53
CA PHE A 78 0.01 0.20 -8.03
C PHE A 78 0.01 -0.04 -9.53
N GLN A 79 0.97 0.54 -10.21
CA GLN A 79 1.16 0.38 -11.65
C GLN A 79 2.64 0.49 -11.98
N VAL A 80 3.16 -0.45 -12.77
CA VAL A 80 4.51 -0.35 -13.34
C VAL A 80 4.41 0.12 -14.78
N VAL A 81 4.99 1.28 -15.11
CA VAL A 81 5.10 1.81 -16.49
C VAL A 81 6.57 2.11 -16.76
N ASP A 82 7.09 1.67 -17.90
CA ASP A 82 8.48 1.93 -18.33
C ASP A 82 9.55 1.58 -17.27
N GLY A 83 9.27 0.57 -16.45
CA GLY A 83 10.17 0.11 -15.37
C GLY A 83 10.10 0.92 -14.07
N GLU A 84 9.26 1.94 -14.01
CA GLU A 84 8.98 2.73 -12.79
C GLU A 84 7.72 2.23 -12.10
N LEU A 85 7.77 2.12 -10.77
CA LEU A 85 6.64 1.75 -9.93
C LEU A 85 5.94 3.02 -9.44
N SER A 86 4.71 3.24 -9.86
CA SER A 86 3.84 4.29 -9.34
C SER A 86 2.82 3.69 -8.36
N TYR A 87 2.44 4.47 -7.36
CA TYR A 87 1.31 4.11 -6.51
C TYR A 87 0.52 5.31 -6.01
N VAL A 88 -0.75 5.06 -5.71
CA VAL A 88 -1.66 5.97 -4.99
C VAL A 88 -2.24 5.23 -3.80
N VAL A 89 -2.22 5.87 -2.63
CA VAL A 89 -2.94 5.43 -1.43
C VAL A 89 -4.07 6.41 -1.20
N GLN A 90 -5.30 5.92 -1.14
CA GLN A 90 -6.45 6.71 -0.69
C GLN A 90 -6.84 6.29 0.72
N MET A 91 -7.35 7.24 1.50
CA MET A 91 -7.77 6.99 2.88
C MET A 91 -9.12 7.65 3.13
N ALA A 92 -10.01 6.93 3.80
CA ALA A 92 -11.23 7.46 4.39
C ALA A 92 -11.11 7.46 5.91
N THR A 93 -11.69 8.47 6.56
CA THR A 93 -11.77 8.57 8.02
C THR A 93 -13.21 8.58 8.49
N ILE A 94 -13.42 8.69 9.80
CA ILE A 94 -14.75 8.91 10.38
C ILE A 94 -15.45 10.18 9.85
N THR A 95 -14.70 11.20 9.43
CA THR A 95 -15.22 12.52 9.01
C THR A 95 -15.00 12.83 7.53
N ASN A 96 -14.18 12.05 6.84
CA ASN A 96 -13.77 12.32 5.46
C ASN A 96 -14.05 11.10 4.58
N SER A 97 -14.67 11.32 3.43
CA SER A 97 -14.81 10.31 2.38
C SER A 97 -13.45 9.88 1.83
N LEU A 98 -13.42 8.71 1.18
CA LEU A 98 -12.23 8.15 0.56
C LEU A 98 -11.65 9.14 -0.46
N GLN A 99 -10.41 9.56 -0.24
CA GLN A 99 -9.72 10.52 -1.10
C GLN A 99 -8.21 10.26 -1.14
N PRO A 100 -7.50 10.75 -2.17
CA PRO A 100 -6.05 10.60 -2.26
C PRO A 100 -5.32 11.13 -1.02
N HIS A 101 -4.49 10.29 -0.43
CA HIS A 101 -3.66 10.63 0.73
C HIS A 101 -2.17 10.65 0.37
N LEU A 102 -1.70 9.65 -0.36
CA LEU A 102 -0.30 9.55 -0.82
C LEU A 102 -0.24 9.24 -2.32
N LYS A 103 0.80 9.75 -2.97
CA LYS A 103 1.23 9.34 -4.32
C LYS A 103 2.75 9.32 -4.39
N ALA A 104 3.33 8.35 -5.08
CA ALA A 104 4.76 8.33 -5.35
C ALA A 104 5.09 7.59 -6.65
N LEU A 105 6.33 7.79 -7.10
CA LEU A 105 6.95 7.15 -8.25
C LEU A 105 8.35 6.69 -7.84
N LEU A 106 8.65 5.41 -8.03
CA LEU A 106 9.93 4.82 -7.65
C LEU A 106 10.61 4.22 -8.88
N LYS A 107 11.94 4.37 -8.91
CA LYS A 107 12.80 3.71 -9.89
C LYS A 107 13.35 2.43 -9.29
N ARG A 108 13.50 1.41 -10.13
CA ARG A 108 14.28 0.23 -9.78
C ARG A 108 15.76 0.62 -9.66
N ILE A 109 16.40 0.22 -8.57
CA ILE A 109 17.85 0.33 -8.34
C ILE A 109 18.52 -0.95 -8.80
#